data_AF-A0A2P6WHE2-F1
#
_entry.id   AF-A0A2P6WHE2-F1
#
_cell.length_a   1.000
_cell.length_b   1.000
_cell.length_c   1.000
_cell.angle_alpha   90.00
_cell.angle_beta   90.00
_cell.angle_gamma   90.00
#
_symmetry.space_group_name_H-M   'P 1'
#
loop_
_entity.id
_entity.type
_entity.pdbx_description
1 polymer ?
#
loop_
_entity_poly.entity_id
_entity_poly.type
_entity_poly.pdbx_seq_one_letter_code
_entity_poly.pdbx_strand_id
1 'polypeptide(L)'
;MSAGRGRIPARGFTTQNSEGTVTGRKENLKSWKPGQSGNPGGRPKRDLAAEIAKAIFEQDSEAITRAFAAELKKGNAKVFTALADRAYGKPRQQIEQVGEDGGPIQQSIVVHFVRSGEAEEGQ
;
A
#
# COMPACT_ATOMS: atom_id res chain seq x y z
N MET A 1 35.70 -45.33 -23.62
CA MET A 1 34.61 -44.69 -24.40
C MET A 1 33.89 -43.74 -23.47
N SER A 2 34.12 -42.43 -23.65
CA SER A 2 33.67 -41.35 -22.76
C SER A 2 32.49 -40.63 -23.40
N ALA A 3 31.31 -40.70 -22.78
CA ALA A 3 30.13 -39.95 -23.21
C ALA A 3 30.03 -38.66 -22.39
N GLY A 4 30.42 -37.54 -23.00
CA GLY A 4 30.37 -36.22 -22.40
C GLY A 4 28.93 -35.76 -22.17
N ARG A 5 28.58 -35.47 -20.91
CA ARG A 5 27.33 -34.81 -20.54
C ARG A 5 27.38 -33.35 -21.01
N GLY A 6 26.62 -33.03 -22.06
CA GLY A 6 26.41 -31.67 -22.53
C GLY A 6 25.76 -30.81 -21.44
N ARG A 7 26.48 -29.78 -21.01
CA ARG A 7 26.02 -28.76 -20.05
C ARG A 7 24.95 -27.90 -20.75
N ILE A 8 23.70 -27.98 -20.31
CA ILE A 8 22.64 -27.05 -20.73
C ILE A 8 23.02 -25.67 -20.16
N PRO A 9 23.18 -24.60 -20.97
CA PRO A 9 23.46 -23.28 -20.42
C PRO A 9 22.23 -22.78 -19.67
N ALA A 10 22.43 -22.37 -18.42
CA ALA A 10 21.43 -21.70 -17.62
C ALA A 10 21.00 -20.42 -18.37
N ARG A 11 19.75 -20.39 -18.86
CA ARG A 11 19.11 -19.13 -19.27
C ARG A 11 18.96 -18.30 -18.01
N GLY A 12 19.86 -17.34 -17.84
CA GLY A 12 19.75 -16.30 -16.83
C GLY A 12 18.43 -15.57 -17.05
N PHE A 13 17.46 -15.82 -16.18
CA PHE A 13 16.27 -14.99 -16.07
C PHE A 13 16.68 -13.76 -15.25
N THR A 14 17.44 -12.86 -15.85
CA THR A 14 17.65 -11.53 -15.31
C THR A 14 16.36 -10.76 -15.47
N THR A 15 15.58 -10.65 -14.39
CA THR A 15 14.55 -9.63 -14.28
C THR A 15 15.25 -8.28 -14.22
N GLN A 16 15.56 -7.70 -15.39
CA GLN A 16 15.97 -6.30 -15.48
C GLN A 16 14.72 -5.45 -15.33
N ASN A 17 14.48 -4.92 -14.13
CA ASN A 17 13.70 -3.71 -14.00
C ASN A 17 14.51 -2.61 -14.70
N SER A 18 13.94 -2.02 -15.74
CA SER A 18 14.63 -1.06 -16.60
C SER A 18 15.08 0.17 -15.79
N GLU A 19 16.40 0.32 -15.60
CA GLU A 19 17.05 1.51 -15.02
C GLU A 19 17.03 2.73 -15.97
N GLY A 20 16.40 2.62 -17.14
CA GLY A 20 16.13 3.73 -18.05
C GLY A 20 14.63 3.92 -18.20
N THR A 21 14.17 5.18 -18.24
CA THR A 21 12.82 5.50 -18.74
C THR A 21 12.76 5.07 -20.20
N VAL A 22 12.33 3.83 -20.45
CA VAL A 22 11.87 3.45 -21.77
C VAL A 22 10.70 4.36 -22.04
N THR A 23 10.91 5.39 -22.86
CA THR A 23 9.81 6.15 -23.45
C THR A 23 9.00 5.13 -24.23
N GLY A 24 7.93 4.60 -23.62
CA GLY A 24 7.05 3.65 -24.28
C GLY A 24 6.59 4.23 -25.62
N ARG A 25 6.25 3.37 -26.60
CA ARG A 25 5.71 3.81 -27.89
C ARG A 25 4.47 4.68 -27.66
N LYS A 26 4.66 6.00 -27.62
CA LYS A 26 3.60 6.99 -27.41
C LYS A 26 2.68 7.03 -28.62
N GLU A 27 3.13 6.54 -29.78
CA GLU A 27 2.37 6.53 -31.03
C GLU A 27 1.01 5.82 -30.91
N ASN A 28 0.87 4.85 -30.00
CA ASN A 28 -0.35 4.06 -29.82
C ASN A 28 -1.13 4.42 -28.54
N LEU A 29 -0.67 5.40 -27.77
CA LEU A 29 -1.33 5.82 -26.52
C LEU A 29 -2.29 6.97 -26.81
N LYS A 30 -3.60 6.70 -26.71
CA LYS A 30 -4.61 7.76 -26.68
C LYS A 30 -4.60 8.40 -25.31
N SER A 31 -4.34 9.71 -25.25
CA SER A 31 -4.46 10.47 -24.01
C SER A 31 -5.88 10.37 -23.47
N TRP A 32 -6.00 10.17 -22.16
CA TRP A 32 -7.29 10.23 -21.46
C TRP A 32 -7.90 11.62 -21.62
N LYS A 33 -9.23 11.70 -21.68
CA LYS A 33 -9.91 13.00 -21.76
C LYS A 33 -9.61 13.80 -20.48
N PRO A 34 -9.34 15.11 -20.57
CA PRO A 34 -9.21 15.96 -19.38
C PRO A 34 -10.44 15.79 -18.47
N GLY A 35 -10.22 15.50 -17.18
CA GLY A 35 -11.28 15.21 -16.22
C GLY A 35 -11.79 13.77 -16.20
N GLN A 36 -11.26 12.87 -17.05
CA GLN A 36 -11.62 11.45 -17.05
C GLN A 36 -10.43 10.60 -16.58
N SER A 37 -10.59 9.96 -15.42
CA SER A 37 -9.64 8.94 -14.94
C SER A 37 -9.59 7.77 -15.92
N GLY A 38 -8.41 7.16 -16.09
CA GLY A 38 -8.26 5.94 -16.87
C GLY A 38 -8.93 4.71 -16.26
N ASN A 39 -9.33 4.81 -15.00
CA ASN A 39 -10.19 3.87 -14.33
C ASN A 39 -11.43 4.60 -13.76
N PRO A 40 -12.43 4.90 -14.60
CA PRO A 40 -13.63 5.63 -14.19
C PRO A 40 -14.51 4.80 -13.24
N GLY A 41 -14.40 3.47 -13.26
CA GLY A 41 -15.11 2.57 -12.34
C GLY A 41 -14.45 2.46 -10.96
N GLY A 42 -13.29 3.10 -10.76
CA GLY A 42 -12.53 3.03 -9.51
C GLY A 42 -11.97 1.63 -9.24
N ARG A 43 -11.50 1.40 -8.01
CA ARG A 43 -10.99 0.10 -7.60
C ARG A 43 -12.10 -0.96 -7.79
N PRO A 44 -11.82 -2.12 -8.43
CA PRO A 44 -12.76 -3.22 -8.51
C PRO A 44 -13.37 -3.53 -7.13
N LYS A 45 -14.70 -3.72 -7.08
CA LYS A 45 -15.43 -3.95 -5.81
C LYS A 45 -15.00 -5.23 -5.09
N ARG A 46 -14.59 -6.26 -5.83
CA ARG A 46 -14.02 -7.50 -5.29
C ARG A 46 -12.53 -7.56 -5.58
N ASP A 47 -11.79 -7.94 -4.55
CA ASP A 47 -10.35 -8.15 -4.61
C ASP A 47 -10.08 -9.66 -4.45
N LEU A 48 -10.04 -10.37 -5.57
CA LEU A 48 -9.78 -11.81 -5.59
C LEU A 48 -8.42 -12.16 -4.96
N ALA A 49 -7.42 -11.28 -5.08
CA ALA A 49 -6.12 -11.51 -4.48
C ALA A 49 -6.22 -11.49 -2.94
N ALA A 50 -7.01 -10.58 -2.38
CA ALA A 50 -7.28 -10.54 -0.95
C ALA A 50 -8.05 -11.77 -0.46
N GLU A 51 -9.04 -12.25 -1.23
CA GLU A 51 -9.80 -13.46 -0.91
C GLU A 51 -8.91 -14.71 -0.89
N ILE A 52 -8.08 -14.90 -1.92
CA ILE A 52 -7.12 -16.01 -2.02
C ILE A 52 -6.09 -15.96 -0.89
N ALA A 53 -5.53 -14.78 -0.61
CA ALA A 53 -4.57 -14.60 0.47
C ALA A 53 -5.16 -15.03 1.82
N LYS A 54 -6.38 -14.58 2.14
CA LYS A 54 -7.07 -14.98 3.38
C LYS A 54 -7.25 -16.50 3.47
N ALA A 55 -7.72 -17.13 2.41
CA ALA A 55 -7.91 -18.58 2.39
C ALA A 55 -6.60 -19.34 2.65
N ILE A 56 -5.49 -18.89 2.07
CA ILE A 56 -4.16 -19.47 2.31
C ILE A 56 -3.77 -19.33 3.79
N PHE A 57 -3.94 -18.13 4.37
CA PHE A 57 -3.61 -17.89 5.78
C PHE A 57 -4.45 -18.71 6.76
N GLU A 58 -5.73 -18.92 6.46
CA GLU A 58 -6.65 -19.71 7.30
C GLU A 58 -6.40 -21.21 7.19
N GLN A 59 -6.06 -21.70 5.99
CA GLN A 59 -5.93 -23.12 5.71
C GLN A 59 -4.59 -23.71 6.20
N ASP A 60 -3.49 -22.95 6.13
CA ASP A 60 -2.14 -23.47 6.41
C ASP A 60 -1.32 -22.55 7.32
N SER A 61 -1.92 -22.18 8.46
CA SER A 61 -1.28 -21.29 9.44
C SER A 61 0.05 -21.83 9.98
N GLU A 62 0.18 -23.16 10.11
CA GLU A 62 1.39 -23.79 10.66
C GLU A 62 2.57 -23.73 9.67
N ALA A 63 2.37 -24.08 8.40
CA ALA A 63 3.43 -23.99 7.41
C ALA A 63 3.88 -22.54 7.19
N ILE A 64 2.93 -21.59 7.20
CA ILE A 64 3.23 -20.17 7.10
C ILE A 64 4.08 -19.70 8.28
N THR A 65 3.75 -20.12 9.50
CA THR A 65 4.55 -19.80 10.70
C THR A 65 5.98 -20.34 10.57
N ARG A 66 6.13 -21.59 10.12
CA ARG A 66 7.47 -22.20 9.89
C ARG A 66 8.25 -21.46 8.81
N ALA A 67 7.60 -21.06 7.72
CA ALA A 67 8.23 -20.29 6.64
C ALA A 67 8.73 -18.92 7.13
N PHE A 68 7.91 -18.19 7.89
CA PHE A 68 8.32 -16.93 8.49
C PHE A 68 9.47 -17.10 9.48
N ALA A 69 9.44 -18.15 10.32
CA ALA A 69 10.53 -18.44 11.24
C ALA A 69 11.85 -18.75 10.51
N ALA A 70 11.79 -19.50 9.40
CA ALA A 70 12.97 -19.77 8.57
C ALA A 70 13.53 -18.49 7.94
N GLU A 71 12.66 -17.60 7.47
CA GLU A 71 13.05 -16.34 6.84
C GLU A 71 13.62 -15.33 7.83
N LEU A 72 13.09 -15.30 9.07
CA LEU A 72 13.68 -14.56 10.18
C LEU A 72 15.10 -15.03 10.51
N LYS A 73 15.31 -16.36 10.56
CA LYS A 73 16.65 -16.93 10.82
C LYS A 73 17.68 -16.56 9.75
N LYS A 74 17.25 -16.27 8.53
CA LYS A 74 18.12 -15.76 7.45
C LYS A 74 18.41 -14.26 7.56
N GLY A 75 17.77 -13.54 8.48
CA GLY A 75 17.96 -12.10 8.67
C GLY A 75 17.13 -11.22 7.73
N ASN A 76 15.98 -11.70 7.25
CA ASN A 76 15.12 -10.88 6.41
C ASN A 76 14.45 -9.75 7.22
N ALA A 77 14.98 -8.54 7.08
CA ALA A 77 14.54 -7.35 7.82
C ALA A 77 13.05 -7.01 7.58
N LYS A 78 12.52 -7.23 6.38
CA LYS A 78 11.11 -6.91 6.08
C LYS A 78 10.15 -7.80 6.86
N VAL A 79 10.47 -9.10 6.94
CA VAL A 79 9.71 -10.06 7.73
C VAL A 79 9.79 -9.71 9.21
N PHE A 80 10.99 -9.36 9.70
CA PHE A 80 11.17 -8.92 11.07
C PHE A 80 10.32 -7.69 11.41
N THR A 81 10.40 -6.62 10.61
CA THR A 81 9.59 -5.41 10.85
C THR A 81 8.10 -5.72 10.83
N ALA A 82 7.61 -6.48 9.85
CA ALA A 82 6.20 -6.82 9.75
C ALA A 82 5.68 -7.59 10.98
N LEU A 83 6.46 -8.56 11.48
CA LEU A 83 6.08 -9.34 12.66
C LEU A 83 6.24 -8.54 13.96
N ALA A 84 7.32 -7.75 14.09
CA ALA A 84 7.55 -6.91 15.27
C ALA A 84 6.45 -5.85 15.42
N ASP A 85 6.09 -5.15 14.34
CA ASP A 85 5.00 -4.17 14.34
C ASP A 85 3.66 -4.82 14.72
N ARG A 86 3.43 -6.09 14.34
CA ARG A 86 2.19 -6.81 14.66
C ARG A 86 2.15 -7.32 16.10
N ALA A 87 3.29 -7.74 16.64
CA ALA A 87 3.41 -8.31 17.98
C ALA A 87 3.50 -7.23 19.07
N TYR A 88 4.25 -6.16 18.81
CA TYR A 88 4.58 -5.14 19.81
C TYR A 88 4.01 -3.75 19.48
N GLY A 89 3.45 -3.58 18.28
CA GLY A 89 3.00 -2.28 17.79
C GLY A 89 4.13 -1.47 17.18
N LYS A 90 3.78 -0.35 16.56
CA LYS A 90 4.76 0.60 16.03
C LYS A 90 5.31 1.48 17.15
N PRO A 91 6.60 1.86 17.11
CA PRO A 91 7.12 2.91 17.97
C PRO A 91 6.27 4.18 17.86
N ARG A 92 6.12 4.91 18.97
CA ARG A 92 5.35 6.17 18.98
C ARG A 92 5.99 7.14 18.00
N GLN A 93 5.23 7.55 16.99
CA GLN A 93 5.69 8.57 16.05
C GLN A 93 5.51 9.94 16.72
N GLN A 94 6.61 10.68 16.85
CA GLN A 94 6.54 12.09 17.22
C GLN A 94 6.10 12.88 15.98
N ILE A 95 5.02 13.64 16.13
CA ILE A 95 4.52 14.53 15.07
C ILE A 95 4.72 15.95 15.57
N GLU A 96 5.52 16.71 14.85
CA GLU A 96 5.62 18.15 15.03
C GLU A 96 4.56 18.82 14.16
N GLN A 97 3.61 19.51 14.79
CA GLN A 97 2.64 20.34 14.10
C GLN A 97 3.13 21.78 14.19
N VAL A 98 3.50 22.35 13.04
CA VAL A 98 3.89 23.75 12.90
C VAL A 98 2.90 24.46 11.99
N GLY A 99 2.66 25.75 12.26
CA GLY A 99 1.86 26.61 11.42
C GLY A 99 2.58 27.01 10.13
N GLU A 100 1.95 27.91 9.38
CA GLU A 100 2.54 28.50 8.17
C GLU A 100 3.94 29.09 8.47
N ASP A 101 4.92 28.80 7.61
CA ASP A 101 6.33 29.16 7.76
C ASP A 101 7.02 28.72 9.07
N GLY A 102 6.53 27.63 9.68
CA GLY A 102 7.08 27.14 10.95
C GLY A 102 6.59 27.94 12.18
N GLY A 103 5.63 28.84 11.98
CA GLY A 103 5.04 29.67 13.02
C GLY A 103 4.05 28.93 13.92
N PRO A 104 3.44 29.62 14.90
CA PRO A 104 2.40 29.03 15.74
C PRO A 104 1.15 28.65 14.91
N ILE A 105 0.50 27.54 15.28
CA ILE A 105 -0.75 27.11 14.66
C ILE A 105 -1.84 28.16 14.95
N GLN A 106 -2.35 28.82 13.90
CA GLN A 106 -3.45 29.76 14.02
C GLN A 106 -4.77 28.98 14.05
N GLN A 107 -5.54 29.09 15.13
CA GLN A 107 -6.86 28.47 15.27
C GLN A 107 -7.93 29.55 15.41
N SER A 108 -8.99 29.50 14.60
CA SER A 108 -10.16 30.38 14.71
C SER A 108 -11.41 29.57 15.03
N ILE A 109 -12.11 29.92 16.10
CA ILE A 109 -13.39 29.31 16.46
C ILE A 109 -14.50 30.29 16.08
N VAL A 110 -15.42 29.87 15.22
CA VAL A 110 -16.62 30.63 14.85
C VAL A 110 -17.81 30.02 15.58
N VAL A 111 -18.46 30.80 16.45
CA VAL A 111 -19.66 30.37 17.19
C VAL A 111 -20.88 31.04 16.57
N HIS A 112 -21.82 30.22 16.09
CA HIS A 112 -23.13 30.69 15.66
C HIS A 112 -24.15 30.46 16.78
N PHE A 113 -24.72 31.55 17.32
CA PHE A 113 -25.83 31.46 18.26
C PHE A 113 -27.14 31.36 17.49
N VAL A 114 -27.89 30.28 17.71
CA VAL A 114 -29.24 30.10 17.19
C VAL A 114 -30.23 30.44 18.31
N ARG A 115 -31.15 31.39 18.06
CA ARG A 115 -32.27 31.64 18.97
C ARG A 115 -33.25 30.48 18.88
N SER A 116 -33.42 29.75 19.98
CA SER A 116 -34.49 28.76 20.15
C SER A 116 -35.69 29.43 20.80
N GLY A 117 -36.72 29.73 20.01
CA GLY A 117 -38.05 30.11 20.52
C GLY A 117 -38.62 31.38 19.89
N GLU A 118 -39.24 31.25 18.73
CA GLU A 118 -40.46 32.00 18.45
C GLU A 118 -41.60 31.14 18.99
N ALA A 119 -42.06 31.48 20.20
CA ALA A 119 -43.39 31.09 20.62
C ALA A 119 -44.35 31.93 19.78
N GLU A 120 -44.98 31.30 18.77
CA GLU A 120 -46.15 31.88 18.14
C GLU A 120 -47.26 31.97 19.18
N GLU A 121 -47.48 33.18 19.69
CA GLU A 121 -48.74 33.57 20.33
C GLU A 121 -49.36 34.73 19.52
N GLY A 122 -50.37 34.37 18.74
CA GLY A 122 -51.64 35.09 18.67
C GLY A 122 -51.70 36.38 17.85
N GLN A 123 -52.32 36.29 16.66
CA GLN A 123 -53.67 36.82 16.40
C GLN A 123 -54.28 36.19 15.16
#